data_AF-A0A2S5ACH9-F1
#
_entry.id   AF-A0A2S5ACH9-F1
#
_cell.length_a   1.000
_cell.length_b   1.000
_cell.length_c   1.000
_cell.angle_alpha   90.00
_cell.angle_beta   90.00
_cell.angle_gamma   90.00
#
_symmetry.space_group_name_H-M   'P 1'
#
loop_
_entity.id
_entity.type
_entity.pdbx_description
1 polymer ?
#
loop_
_entity_poly.entity_id
_entity_poly.type
_entity_poly.pdbx_seq_one_letter_code
_entity_poly.pdbx_strand_id
1 'polypeptide(L)'
;MRKGFLILFLALIVINTVQAQTRGTKVGYIDMEYILQNVPEYTEAQNQLEQKAQKWKQEIEAKKIEINKLKEALKAEKALLTKGLIEERISEIAFLENENLEYQQKRFGPNGDLMTQKNALAKPIQDQVFTAVQDIAEVKKYDFIFDKTSDMTMLFAAKRFDISDQIVRILNRIEKREQLTKKQLQEEAAKEAKEEAIADNPALSERQKSLDAKKAARDAAIAARLLAQEERKKAAEERKLQIVADKEAKKNGTKVVPTTTAEAPSTIVTSNEQQKEVAKITAAEAKQQQIDARAKTLEDRKKAAEENKKAQEEKRKQILEEREAKKTGAAPKATTPAVENNVEKQAAKTTEATTAAAEAKQKQADAKAKTLEDRKKVAEENKKAQEEKRKQSLEAKDTKKTGTVSENTVKEDVKTPVVATEPAKTETETTKDKTTKTAAEEAKQKQAEARAKTLEERNKVIEERKKALEEKRKKILEDREAAKKANEEKLKTTNTNNN
;
A
#
# COMPACT_ATOMS: atom_id res chain seq x y z
N MET A 1 47.56 3.45 54.68
CA MET A 1 47.04 4.40 53.67
C MET A 1 47.57 4.21 52.25
N ARG A 2 48.85 3.86 52.04
CA ARG A 2 49.45 3.74 50.68
C ARG A 2 48.88 2.62 49.79
N LYS A 3 48.53 1.45 50.36
CA LYS A 3 47.99 0.30 49.61
C LYS A 3 46.56 0.55 49.08
N GLY A 4 45.73 1.28 49.83
CA GLY A 4 44.37 1.63 49.40
C GLY A 4 44.37 2.63 48.24
N PHE A 5 45.30 3.58 48.25
CA PHE A 5 45.48 4.54 47.15
C PHE A 5 45.95 3.86 45.86
N LEU A 6 46.81 2.85 45.97
CA LEU A 6 47.30 2.09 44.82
C LEU A 6 46.20 1.21 44.20
N ILE A 7 45.33 0.62 45.02
CA ILE A 7 44.15 -0.13 44.53
C ILE A 7 43.13 0.81 43.88
N LEU A 8 42.90 1.99 44.45
CA LEU A 8 42.00 3.00 43.87
C LEU A 8 42.53 3.53 42.53
N PHE A 9 43.84 3.77 42.43
CA PHE A 9 44.49 4.20 41.19
C PHE A 9 44.45 3.10 40.12
N LEU A 10 44.68 1.84 40.50
CA LEU A 10 44.58 0.70 39.59
C LEU A 10 43.12 0.48 39.13
N ALA A 11 42.14 0.63 40.01
CA ALA A 11 40.72 0.58 39.66
C ALA A 11 40.34 1.70 38.68
N LEU A 12 40.87 2.92 38.86
CA LEU A 12 40.66 4.04 37.94
C LEU A 12 41.24 3.75 36.54
N ILE A 13 42.42 3.13 36.47
CA ILE A 13 43.04 2.73 35.19
C ILE A 13 42.23 1.63 34.49
N VAL A 14 41.72 0.65 35.24
CA VAL A 14 40.87 -0.42 34.68
C VAL A 14 39.55 0.16 34.16
N ILE A 15 38.93 1.12 34.85
CA ILE A 15 37.70 1.77 34.38
C ILE A 15 37.94 2.58 33.09
N ASN A 16 39.09 3.25 32.96
CA ASN A 16 39.43 4.01 31.75
C ASN A 16 39.78 3.10 30.55
N THR A 17 40.41 1.95 30.78
CA THR A 17 40.74 1.00 29.70
C THR A 17 39.50 0.27 29.15
N VAL A 18 38.49 0.00 29.99
CA VAL A 18 37.22 -0.59 29.53
C VAL A 18 36.39 0.38 28.67
N GLN A 19 36.43 1.69 28.97
CA GLN A 19 35.74 2.70 28.16
C GLN A 19 36.38 2.88 26.77
N ALA A 20 37.71 2.73 26.65
CA ALA A 20 38.43 2.88 25.38
C ALA A 20 38.17 1.71 24.40
N GLN A 21 37.89 0.50 24.90
CA GLN A 21 37.70 -0.70 24.06
C GLN A 21 36.27 -0.92 23.55
N THR A 22 35.29 -0.10 23.94
CA THR A 22 33.87 -0.31 23.59
C THR A 22 33.36 0.53 22.42
N ARG A 23 34.18 1.43 21.87
CA ARG A 23 33.87 2.16 20.62
C ARG A 23 34.47 1.42 19.43
N GLY A 24 33.89 0.26 19.09
CA GLY A 24 34.16 -0.38 17.82
C GLY A 24 33.69 0.51 16.65
N THR A 25 34.42 0.49 15.54
CA THR A 25 34.05 1.26 14.34
C THR A 25 32.69 0.80 13.82
N LYS A 26 31.77 1.75 13.63
CA LYS A 26 30.47 1.46 13.03
C LYS A 26 30.57 1.61 11.52
N VAL A 27 30.39 0.49 10.83
CA VAL A 27 30.43 0.42 9.38
C VAL A 27 29.01 0.16 8.86
N GLY A 28 28.59 0.94 7.87
CA GLY A 28 27.40 0.71 7.06
C GLY A 28 27.76 0.47 5.61
N TYR A 29 26.80 -0.03 4.83
CA TYR A 29 26.91 -0.03 3.38
C TYR A 29 25.59 0.35 2.70
N ILE A 30 25.72 0.80 1.47
CA ILE A 30 24.63 1.18 0.57
C ILE A 30 24.79 0.48 -0.77
N ASP A 31 23.69 0.32 -1.49
CA ASP A 31 23.66 -0.16 -2.87
C ASP A 31 23.08 0.97 -3.73
N MET A 32 23.97 1.74 -4.37
CA MET A 32 23.57 2.91 -5.15
C MET A 32 22.68 2.54 -6.34
N GLU A 33 22.96 1.44 -7.03
CA GLU A 33 22.14 0.96 -8.15
C GLU A 33 20.73 0.61 -7.67
N TYR A 34 20.61 -0.11 -6.55
CA TYR A 34 19.31 -0.36 -5.94
C TYR A 34 18.59 0.93 -5.56
N ILE A 35 19.28 1.90 -4.96
CA ILE A 35 18.65 3.17 -4.58
C ILE A 35 18.14 3.91 -5.83
N LEU A 36 18.95 4.05 -6.88
CA LEU A 36 18.57 4.69 -8.13
C LEU A 36 17.37 4.01 -8.79
N GLN A 37 17.34 2.68 -8.83
CA GLN A 37 16.21 1.94 -9.41
C GLN A 37 14.89 2.08 -8.63
N ASN A 38 14.95 2.39 -7.34
CA ASN A 38 13.77 2.62 -6.50
C ASN A 38 13.33 4.08 -6.44
N VAL A 39 14.04 4.96 -7.14
CA VAL A 39 13.68 6.37 -7.30
C VAL A 39 12.85 6.52 -8.58
N PRO A 40 11.56 6.93 -8.49
CA PRO A 40 10.69 7.07 -9.65
C PRO A 40 11.23 8.01 -10.73
N GLU A 41 11.81 9.15 -10.33
CA GLU A 41 12.35 10.15 -11.27
C GLU A 41 13.50 9.57 -12.11
N TYR A 42 14.40 8.83 -11.48
CA TYR A 42 15.48 8.13 -12.18
C TYR A 42 14.93 7.10 -13.16
N THR A 43 13.96 6.30 -12.72
CA THR A 43 13.40 5.21 -13.52
C THR A 43 12.69 5.75 -14.77
N GLU A 44 11.93 6.84 -14.63
CA GLU A 44 11.28 7.49 -15.77
C GLU A 44 12.30 8.06 -16.76
N ALA A 45 13.31 8.78 -16.27
CA ALA A 45 14.35 9.35 -17.12
C ALA A 45 15.20 8.26 -17.80
N GLN A 46 15.49 7.17 -17.09
CA GLN A 46 16.20 6.01 -17.60
C GLN A 46 15.40 5.33 -18.72
N ASN A 47 14.08 5.16 -18.56
CA ASN A 47 13.21 4.63 -19.61
C ASN A 47 13.20 5.52 -20.86
N GLN A 48 13.17 6.84 -20.69
CA GLN A 48 13.26 7.78 -21.82
C GLN A 48 14.61 7.71 -22.54
N LEU A 49 15.70 7.55 -21.77
CA LEU A 49 17.04 7.40 -22.31
C LEU A 49 17.19 6.07 -23.07
N GLU A 50 16.61 4.99 -22.54
CA GLU A 50 16.60 3.68 -23.20
C GLU A 50 15.84 3.72 -24.53
N GLN A 51 14.70 4.41 -24.60
CA GLN A 51 13.98 4.62 -25.85
C GLN A 51 14.82 5.38 -26.90
N LYS A 52 15.58 6.39 -26.48
CA LYS A 52 16.52 7.09 -27.37
C LYS A 52 17.65 6.18 -27.82
N ALA A 53 18.22 5.40 -26.90
CA ALA A 53 19.26 4.42 -27.22
C ALA A 53 18.77 3.38 -28.22
N GLN A 54 17.51 2.94 -28.11
CA GLN A 54 16.92 1.99 -29.04
C GLN A 54 16.73 2.59 -30.45
N LYS A 55 16.36 3.88 -30.54
CA LYS A 55 16.31 4.60 -31.83
C LYS A 55 17.69 4.69 -32.48
N TRP A 56 18.73 5.06 -31.72
CA TRP A 56 20.10 5.10 -32.26
C TRP A 56 20.60 3.71 -32.68
N LYS A 57 20.24 2.65 -31.97
CA LYS A 57 20.53 1.27 -32.39
C LYS A 57 19.88 0.93 -33.72
N GLN A 58 18.60 1.29 -33.91
CA GLN A 58 17.89 1.08 -35.17
C GLN A 58 18.51 1.88 -36.32
N GLU A 59 18.94 3.12 -36.07
CA GLU A 59 19.63 3.94 -37.07
C GLU A 59 20.97 3.33 -37.49
N ILE A 60 21.78 2.86 -36.53
CA ILE A 60 23.06 2.18 -36.80
C ILE A 60 22.83 0.88 -37.59
N GLU A 61 21.80 0.12 -37.23
CA GLU A 61 21.44 -1.12 -37.92
C GLU A 61 20.97 -0.83 -39.36
N ALA A 62 20.15 0.20 -39.57
CA ALA A 62 19.72 0.63 -40.90
C ALA A 62 20.92 1.05 -41.78
N LYS A 63 21.82 1.90 -41.25
CA LYS A 63 23.06 2.29 -41.94
C LYS A 63 23.94 1.09 -42.27
N LYS A 64 24.05 0.14 -41.33
CA LYS A 64 24.82 -1.09 -41.56
C LYS A 64 24.22 -1.96 -42.67
N ILE A 65 22.90 -2.09 -42.73
CA ILE A 65 22.21 -2.81 -43.81
C ILE A 65 22.44 -2.12 -45.15
N GLU A 66 22.36 -0.79 -45.19
CA GLU A 66 22.62 0.00 -46.40
C GLU A 66 24.06 -0.17 -46.91
N ILE A 67 25.05 -0.06 -46.00
CA ILE A 67 26.46 -0.32 -46.32
C ILE A 67 26.66 -1.75 -46.85
N ASN A 68 26.00 -2.75 -46.26
CA ASN A 68 26.08 -4.13 -46.74
C ASN A 68 25.48 -4.29 -48.14
N LYS A 69 24.34 -3.63 -48.44
CA LYS A 69 23.76 -3.62 -49.79
C LYS A 69 24.70 -2.97 -50.80
N LEU A 70 25.34 -1.86 -50.46
CA LEU A 70 26.34 -1.20 -51.32
C LEU A 70 27.56 -2.10 -51.57
N LYS A 71 28.02 -2.83 -50.54
CA LYS A 71 29.09 -3.82 -50.69
C LYS A 71 28.71 -4.99 -51.59
N GLU A 72 27.49 -5.50 -51.46
CA GLU A 72 26.98 -6.58 -52.30
C GLU A 72 26.80 -6.13 -53.76
N ALA A 73 26.24 -4.93 -53.97
CA ALA A 73 26.12 -4.31 -55.29
C ALA A 73 27.50 -4.12 -55.93
N LEU A 74 28.49 -3.59 -55.18
CA LEU A 74 29.86 -3.46 -55.68
C LEU A 74 30.43 -4.83 -56.07
N LYS A 75 30.25 -5.88 -55.26
CA LYS A 75 30.73 -7.23 -55.59
C LYS A 75 30.12 -7.78 -56.87
N ALA A 76 28.81 -7.57 -57.09
CA ALA A 76 28.11 -8.04 -58.28
C ALA A 76 28.49 -7.23 -59.53
N GLU A 77 28.62 -5.91 -59.40
CA GLU A 77 28.92 -4.99 -60.50
C GLU A 77 30.43 -4.89 -60.80
N LYS A 78 31.32 -5.39 -59.92
CA LYS A 78 32.79 -5.27 -60.04
C LYS A 78 33.33 -5.75 -61.39
N ALA A 79 32.71 -6.75 -61.99
CA ALA A 79 33.12 -7.29 -63.29
C ALA A 79 32.72 -6.38 -64.47
N LEU A 80 31.73 -5.51 -64.27
CA LEU A 80 31.16 -4.60 -65.27
C LEU A 80 31.70 -3.16 -65.14
N LEU A 81 32.29 -2.81 -63.99
CA LEU A 81 32.78 -1.47 -63.66
C LEU A 81 34.23 -1.24 -64.14
N THR A 82 34.56 0.01 -64.47
CA THR A 82 35.94 0.43 -64.74
C THR A 82 36.73 0.54 -63.43
N LYS A 83 38.07 0.38 -63.49
CA LYS A 83 38.92 0.41 -62.28
C LYS A 83 38.76 1.70 -61.46
N GLY A 84 38.64 2.86 -62.09
CA GLY A 84 38.44 4.14 -61.39
C GLY A 84 37.12 4.23 -60.64
N LEU A 85 36.03 3.72 -61.24
CA LEU A 85 34.71 3.72 -60.60
C LEU A 85 34.64 2.72 -59.43
N ILE A 86 35.40 1.62 -59.50
CA ILE A 86 35.55 0.68 -58.39
C ILE A 86 36.25 1.36 -57.20
N GLU A 87 37.34 2.08 -57.43
CA GLU A 87 38.06 2.80 -56.37
C GLU A 87 37.18 3.87 -55.71
N GLU A 88 36.43 4.64 -56.51
CA GLU A 88 35.46 5.63 -55.99
C GLU A 88 34.41 4.96 -55.10
N ARG A 89 33.80 3.86 -55.55
CA ARG A 89 32.79 3.12 -54.76
C ARG A 89 33.37 2.48 -53.50
N ILE A 90 34.61 1.98 -53.53
CA ILE A 90 35.29 1.48 -52.33
C ILE A 90 35.52 2.62 -51.33
N SER A 91 35.96 3.79 -51.81
CA SER A 91 36.18 4.95 -50.97
C SER A 91 34.89 5.45 -50.33
N GLU A 92 33.78 5.44 -51.07
CA GLU A 92 32.45 5.81 -50.58
C GLU A 92 31.96 4.82 -49.50
N ILE A 93 32.11 3.51 -49.74
CA ILE A 93 31.76 2.50 -48.74
C ILE A 93 32.61 2.67 -47.48
N ALA A 94 33.92 2.89 -47.63
CA ALA A 94 34.82 3.10 -46.50
C ALA A 94 34.46 4.38 -45.72
N PHE A 95 34.06 5.45 -46.41
CA PHE A 95 33.58 6.68 -45.79
C PHE A 95 32.31 6.43 -44.97
N LEU A 96 31.29 5.77 -45.55
CA LEU A 96 30.05 5.41 -44.86
C LEU A 96 30.28 4.47 -43.67
N GLU A 97 31.21 3.52 -43.80
CA GLU A 97 31.63 2.64 -42.71
C GLU A 97 32.24 3.42 -41.55
N ASN A 98 33.14 4.35 -41.86
CA ASN A 98 33.79 5.16 -40.85
C ASN A 98 32.79 6.13 -40.20
N GLU A 99 31.89 6.74 -40.98
CA GLU A 99 30.81 7.59 -40.46
C GLU A 99 29.88 6.80 -39.52
N ASN A 100 29.52 5.55 -39.87
CA ASN A 100 28.70 4.71 -39.01
C ASN A 100 29.43 4.33 -37.72
N LEU A 101 30.74 4.06 -37.80
CA LEU A 101 31.59 3.76 -36.64
C LEU A 101 31.75 4.97 -35.73
N GLU A 102 32.01 6.16 -36.28
CA GLU A 102 32.05 7.42 -35.55
C GLU A 102 30.71 7.73 -34.90
N TYR A 103 29.59 7.52 -35.62
CA TYR A 103 28.26 7.67 -35.05
C TYR A 103 28.04 6.72 -33.88
N GLN A 104 28.43 5.45 -34.02
CA GLN A 104 28.36 4.47 -32.94
C GLN A 104 29.22 4.87 -31.75
N GLN A 105 30.46 5.33 -31.95
CA GLN A 105 31.34 5.78 -30.87
C GLN A 105 30.81 7.05 -30.20
N LYS A 106 30.28 8.00 -30.97
CA LYS A 106 29.70 9.24 -30.43
C LYS A 106 28.46 8.96 -29.57
N ARG A 107 27.63 7.98 -29.94
CA ARG A 107 26.43 7.63 -29.17
C ARG A 107 26.72 6.66 -28.01
N PHE A 108 27.46 5.59 -28.26
CA PHE A 108 27.66 4.44 -27.36
C PHE A 108 29.08 4.27 -26.83
N GLY A 109 30.02 5.14 -27.20
CA GLY A 109 31.38 5.10 -26.67
C GLY A 109 31.44 5.40 -25.17
N PRO A 110 32.59 5.20 -24.53
CA PRO A 110 32.78 5.45 -23.10
C PRO A 110 32.44 6.88 -22.67
N ASN A 111 32.74 7.86 -23.53
CA ASN A 111 32.38 9.27 -23.36
C ASN A 111 31.23 9.70 -24.31
N GLY A 112 30.46 8.74 -24.81
CA GLY A 112 29.38 9.00 -25.75
C GLY A 112 28.17 9.67 -25.10
N ASP A 113 27.23 10.08 -25.94
CA ASP A 113 25.99 10.76 -25.54
C ASP A 113 25.15 9.92 -24.55
N LEU A 114 25.14 8.59 -24.71
CA LEU A 114 24.39 7.71 -23.81
C LEU A 114 24.96 7.73 -22.39
N MET A 115 26.29 7.59 -22.26
CA MET A 115 26.94 7.52 -20.96
C MET A 115 26.93 8.89 -20.27
N THR A 116 27.18 9.97 -21.02
CA THR A 116 27.10 11.33 -20.50
C THR A 116 25.70 11.69 -20.01
N GLN A 117 24.64 11.32 -20.76
CA GLN A 117 23.26 11.50 -20.32
C GLN A 117 22.91 10.64 -19.11
N LYS A 118 23.35 9.37 -19.08
CA LYS A 118 23.15 8.49 -17.91
C LYS A 118 23.79 9.10 -16.66
N ASN A 119 25.02 9.58 -16.77
CA ASN A 119 25.75 10.21 -15.67
C ASN A 119 25.10 11.54 -15.25
N ALA A 120 24.65 12.36 -16.21
CA ALA A 120 23.96 13.61 -15.93
C ALA A 120 22.63 13.42 -15.18
N LEU A 121 21.89 12.35 -15.50
CA LEU A 121 20.67 11.97 -14.79
C LEU A 121 20.94 11.38 -13.41
N ALA A 122 21.99 10.57 -13.28
CA ALA A 122 22.34 9.95 -12.01
C ALA A 122 22.92 10.95 -11.01
N LYS A 123 23.72 11.92 -11.46
CA LYS A 123 24.44 12.88 -10.61
C LYS A 123 23.58 13.63 -9.59
N PRO A 124 22.45 14.29 -9.95
CA PRO A 124 21.63 15.01 -8.96
C PRO A 124 21.08 14.08 -7.88
N ILE A 125 20.72 12.85 -8.26
CA ILE A 125 20.19 11.86 -7.32
C ILE A 125 21.32 11.30 -6.44
N GLN A 126 22.52 11.10 -6.99
CA GLN A 126 23.72 10.77 -6.21
C GLN A 126 24.04 11.85 -5.19
N ASP A 127 23.94 13.12 -5.57
CA ASP A 127 24.15 14.25 -4.66
C ASP A 127 23.11 14.24 -3.51
N GLN A 128 21.83 13.96 -3.81
CA GLN A 128 20.79 13.79 -2.78
C GLN A 128 21.01 12.56 -1.88
N VAL A 129 21.43 11.43 -2.46
CA VAL A 129 21.78 10.22 -1.71
C VAL A 129 22.93 10.52 -0.76
N PHE A 130 23.96 11.23 -1.22
CA PHE A 130 25.11 11.59 -0.42
C PHE A 130 24.71 12.44 0.79
N THR A 131 23.83 13.44 0.62
CA THR A 131 23.29 14.20 1.74
C THR A 131 22.49 13.31 2.71
N ALA A 132 21.61 12.45 2.21
CA ALA A 132 20.84 11.53 3.06
C ALA A 132 21.75 10.54 3.82
N VAL A 133 22.84 10.11 3.21
CA VAL A 133 23.87 9.26 3.82
C VAL A 133 24.57 10.02 4.96
N GLN A 134 24.95 11.28 4.75
CA GLN A 134 25.56 12.12 5.79
C GLN A 134 24.63 12.27 7.00
N ASP A 135 23.36 12.59 6.77
CA ASP A 135 22.37 12.74 7.85
C ASP A 135 22.24 11.44 8.67
N ILE A 136 22.16 10.27 8.00
CA ILE A 136 22.08 8.97 8.67
C ILE A 136 23.39 8.67 9.42
N ALA A 137 24.53 9.01 8.82
CA ALA A 137 25.85 8.79 9.40
C ALA A 137 25.98 9.51 10.74
N GLU A 138 25.57 10.78 10.80
CA GLU A 138 25.61 11.58 12.02
C GLU A 138 24.65 11.05 13.09
N VAL A 139 23.39 10.80 12.74
CA VAL A 139 22.36 10.34 13.68
C VAL A 139 22.71 8.98 14.28
N LYS A 140 23.23 8.05 13.47
CA LYS A 140 23.55 6.69 13.91
C LYS A 140 25.01 6.52 14.36
N LYS A 141 25.82 7.56 14.17
CA LYS A 141 27.26 7.59 14.45
C LYS A 141 28.00 6.50 13.67
N TYR A 142 27.77 6.43 12.36
CA TYR A 142 28.58 5.60 11.47
C TYR A 142 29.91 6.29 11.22
N ASP A 143 31.01 5.53 11.31
CA ASP A 143 32.36 6.02 11.02
C ASP A 143 32.68 5.84 9.53
N PHE A 144 32.16 4.77 8.91
CA PHE A 144 32.35 4.47 7.50
C PHE A 144 31.05 3.99 6.86
N ILE A 145 30.76 4.45 5.66
CA ILE A 145 29.67 3.95 4.82
C ILE A 145 30.26 3.63 3.45
N PHE A 146 30.10 2.39 3.02
CA PHE A 146 30.63 1.92 1.76
C PHE A 146 29.52 1.72 0.75
N ASP A 147 29.74 2.13 -0.49
CA ASP A 147 28.86 1.74 -1.58
C ASP A 147 29.31 0.41 -2.17
N LYS A 148 28.37 -0.53 -2.27
CA LYS A 148 28.56 -1.88 -2.84
C LYS A 148 28.80 -1.85 -4.34
N THR A 149 28.34 -0.81 -5.03
CA THR A 149 28.56 -0.66 -6.48
C THR A 149 29.89 -0.03 -6.84
N SER A 150 30.61 0.49 -5.83
CA SER A 150 31.96 1.04 -6.00
C SER A 150 32.99 -0.07 -6.23
N ASP A 151 34.16 0.30 -6.76
CA ASP A 151 35.26 -0.63 -7.13
C ASP A 151 35.84 -1.45 -5.96
N MET A 152 35.41 -1.20 -4.72
CA MET A 152 35.81 -1.99 -3.56
C MET A 152 35.03 -3.30 -3.52
N THR A 153 35.74 -4.41 -3.75
CA THR A 153 35.15 -5.75 -3.77
C THR A 153 34.72 -6.18 -2.36
N MET A 154 33.44 -6.03 -2.05
CA MET A 154 32.82 -6.55 -0.83
C MET A 154 32.34 -7.99 -1.06
N LEU A 155 33.06 -8.97 -0.52
CA LEU A 155 32.69 -10.39 -0.69
C LEU A 155 31.43 -10.77 0.09
N PHE A 156 31.24 -10.22 1.29
CA PHE A 156 30.08 -10.48 2.13
C PHE A 156 29.87 -9.33 3.12
N ALA A 157 28.62 -8.92 3.28
CA ALA A 157 28.20 -8.08 4.39
C ALA A 157 26.83 -8.49 4.91
N ALA A 158 26.67 -8.52 6.23
CA ALA A 158 25.40 -8.83 6.85
C ALA A 158 24.37 -7.72 6.55
N LYS A 159 23.14 -8.09 6.16
CA LYS A 159 22.04 -7.16 5.83
C LYS A 159 21.74 -6.11 6.92
N ARG A 160 22.09 -6.39 8.18
CA ARG A 160 21.93 -5.44 9.30
C ARG A 160 22.73 -4.14 9.13
N PHE A 161 23.77 -4.14 8.30
CA PHE A 161 24.60 -2.96 8.02
C PHE A 161 24.14 -2.21 6.76
N ASP A 162 23.15 -2.74 6.04
CA ASP A 162 22.54 -2.10 4.88
C ASP A 162 21.63 -0.95 5.32
N ILE A 163 21.90 0.24 4.82
CA ILE A 163 21.06 1.42 5.05
C ILE A 163 20.32 1.89 3.78
N SER A 164 20.41 1.16 2.68
CA SER A 164 19.81 1.50 1.38
C SER A 164 18.30 1.72 1.49
N ASP A 165 17.57 0.81 2.15
CA ASP A 165 16.12 0.92 2.37
C ASP A 165 15.71 2.16 3.20
N GLN A 166 16.62 2.70 4.01
CA GLN A 166 16.37 3.91 4.78
C GLN A 166 16.56 5.14 3.90
N ILE A 167 17.59 5.14 3.06
CA ILE A 167 17.87 6.20 2.10
C ILE A 167 16.74 6.29 1.07
N VAL A 168 16.32 5.17 0.48
CA VAL A 168 15.18 5.12 -0.46
C VAL A 168 13.93 5.74 0.17
N ARG A 169 13.66 5.48 1.45
CA ARG A 169 12.52 6.09 2.16
C ARG A 169 12.68 7.59 2.35
N ILE A 170 13.89 8.06 2.67
CA ILE A 170 14.18 9.50 2.82
C ILE A 170 14.03 10.21 1.47
N LEU A 171 14.60 9.66 0.40
CA LEU A 171 14.51 10.23 -0.95
C LEU A 171 13.07 10.30 -1.43
N ASN A 172 12.32 9.19 -1.34
CA ASN A 172 10.90 9.18 -1.70
C ASN A 172 10.08 10.17 -0.86
N ARG A 173 10.47 10.44 0.40
CA ARG A 173 9.83 11.46 1.23
C ARG A 173 10.22 12.87 0.77
N ILE A 174 11.48 13.11 0.41
CA ILE A 174 11.95 14.39 -0.14
C ILE A 174 11.22 14.68 -1.45
N GLU A 175 11.18 13.73 -2.39
CA GLU A 175 10.47 13.86 -3.66
C GLU A 175 8.97 14.13 -3.45
N LYS A 176 8.30 13.35 -2.58
CA LYS A 176 6.89 13.64 -2.24
C LYS A 176 6.74 15.04 -1.68
N ARG A 177 7.64 15.45 -0.79
CA ARG A 177 7.64 16.79 -0.19
C ARG A 177 7.85 17.88 -1.25
N GLU A 178 8.66 17.64 -2.28
CA GLU A 178 8.87 18.56 -3.40
C GLU A 178 7.71 18.58 -4.41
N GLN A 179 7.07 17.42 -4.65
CA GLN A 179 5.90 17.28 -5.51
C GLN A 179 4.64 17.87 -4.87
N LEU A 180 4.57 17.92 -3.53
CA LEU A 180 3.47 18.51 -2.80
C LEU A 180 3.61 20.04 -2.79
N THR A 181 2.57 20.73 -3.26
CA THR A 181 2.52 22.19 -3.18
C THR A 181 2.69 22.66 -1.73
N LYS A 182 3.32 23.82 -1.52
CA LYS A 182 3.69 24.41 -0.21
C LYS A 182 2.58 24.35 0.87
N LYS A 183 1.32 24.29 0.44
CA LYS A 183 0.12 24.16 1.29
C LYS A 183 -0.15 22.72 1.77
N GLN A 184 0.09 21.71 0.93
CA GLN A 184 -0.04 20.29 1.28
C GLN A 184 1.13 19.81 2.15
N LEU A 185 2.32 20.35 1.90
CA LEU A 185 3.54 20.12 2.66
C LEU A 185 3.41 20.59 4.11
N GLN A 186 2.73 21.73 4.34
CA GLN A 186 2.38 22.19 5.69
C GLN A 186 1.32 21.31 6.37
N GLU A 187 0.37 20.77 5.61
CA GLU A 187 -0.67 19.90 6.15
C GLU A 187 -0.13 18.51 6.53
N GLU A 188 0.83 18.00 5.76
CA GLU A 188 1.52 16.74 6.03
C GLU A 188 2.57 16.91 7.13
N ALA A 189 3.36 17.98 7.13
CA ALA A 189 4.24 18.30 8.27
C ALA A 189 3.44 18.54 9.56
N ALA A 190 2.23 19.12 9.47
CA ALA A 190 1.33 19.25 10.62
C ALA A 190 0.66 17.94 11.02
N LYS A 191 0.55 16.94 10.12
CA LYS A 191 0.11 15.58 10.45
C LYS A 191 1.24 14.77 11.07
N GLU A 192 2.42 14.80 10.49
CA GLU A 192 3.63 14.16 11.02
C GLU A 192 4.03 14.74 12.38
N ALA A 193 4.00 16.07 12.56
CA ALA A 193 4.26 16.69 13.86
C ALA A 193 3.21 16.32 14.92
N LYS A 194 1.96 16.06 14.51
CA LYS A 194 0.93 15.53 15.41
C LYS A 194 1.19 14.06 15.72
N GLU A 195 1.63 13.26 14.76
CA GLU A 195 1.96 11.84 14.96
C GLU A 195 3.21 11.66 15.82
N GLU A 196 4.25 12.47 15.62
CA GLU A 196 5.46 12.51 16.47
C GLU A 196 5.14 13.04 17.88
N ALA A 197 4.31 14.09 18.01
CA ALA A 197 3.88 14.57 19.33
C ALA A 197 3.00 13.55 20.10
N ILE A 198 2.31 12.65 19.39
CA ILE A 198 1.57 11.52 19.97
C ILE A 198 2.53 10.37 20.35
N ALA A 199 3.63 10.19 19.61
CA ALA A 199 4.66 9.19 19.92
C ALA A 199 5.49 9.56 21.16
N ASP A 200 5.80 10.85 21.36
CA ASP A 200 6.64 11.33 22.46
C ASP A 200 5.90 11.53 23.79
N ASN A 201 4.55 11.53 23.80
CA ASN A 201 3.75 11.72 25.03
C ASN A 201 2.67 10.62 25.23
N PRO A 202 2.92 9.61 26.08
CA PRO A 202 1.99 8.49 26.29
C PRO A 202 0.62 8.89 26.85
N ALA A 203 0.48 10.07 27.46
CA ALA A 203 -0.79 10.56 28.02
C ALA A 203 -1.80 11.02 26.93
N LEU A 204 -1.34 11.42 25.74
CA LEU A 204 -2.23 11.83 24.64
C LEU A 204 -2.77 10.63 23.86
N SER A 205 -1.98 9.56 23.72
CA SER A 205 -2.43 8.29 23.14
C SER A 205 -3.55 7.65 23.96
N GLU A 206 -3.43 7.64 25.29
CA GLU A 206 -4.48 7.15 26.20
C GLU A 206 -5.74 8.03 26.14
N ARG A 207 -5.57 9.36 26.08
CA ARG A 207 -6.69 10.29 25.92
C ARG A 207 -7.41 10.09 24.59
N GLN A 208 -6.68 9.92 23.49
CA GLN A 208 -7.27 9.70 22.17
C GLN A 208 -8.00 8.35 22.10
N LYS A 209 -7.39 7.27 22.60
CA LYS A 209 -8.07 5.96 22.74
C LYS A 209 -9.32 6.05 23.62
N SER A 210 -9.30 6.85 24.68
CA SER A 210 -10.47 7.07 25.54
C SER A 210 -11.59 7.87 24.84
N LEU A 211 -11.23 8.81 23.97
CA LEU A 211 -12.19 9.59 23.19
C LEU A 211 -12.79 8.76 22.06
N ASP A 212 -11.97 7.96 21.37
CA ASP A 212 -12.42 7.05 20.32
C ASP A 212 -13.27 5.92 20.90
N ALA A 213 -12.92 5.39 22.08
CA ALA A 213 -13.76 4.43 22.80
C ALA A 213 -15.10 5.04 23.24
N LYS A 214 -15.13 6.29 23.70
CA LYS A 214 -16.38 7.01 24.03
C LYS A 214 -17.23 7.28 22.79
N LYS A 215 -16.61 7.62 21.67
CA LYS A 215 -17.30 7.83 20.40
C LYS A 215 -17.89 6.53 19.86
N ALA A 216 -17.09 5.46 19.85
CA ALA A 216 -17.55 4.13 19.48
C ALA A 216 -18.67 3.62 20.40
N ALA A 217 -18.61 3.88 21.72
CA ALA A 217 -19.68 3.53 22.65
C ALA A 217 -20.96 4.33 22.42
N ARG A 218 -20.85 5.62 22.09
CA ARG A 218 -21.99 6.47 21.72
C ARG A 218 -22.64 5.97 20.42
N ASP A 219 -21.84 5.66 19.41
CA ASP A 219 -22.31 5.19 18.11
C ASP A 219 -22.95 3.80 18.23
N ALA A 220 -22.37 2.90 19.04
CA ALA A 220 -22.97 1.61 19.36
C ALA A 220 -24.29 1.73 20.13
N ALA A 221 -24.41 2.69 21.07
CA ALA A 221 -25.66 2.95 21.78
C ALA A 221 -26.75 3.51 20.86
N ILE A 222 -26.39 4.35 19.90
CA ILE A 222 -27.32 4.88 18.89
C ILE A 222 -27.76 3.75 17.94
N ALA A 223 -26.84 2.92 17.47
CA ALA A 223 -27.14 1.77 16.62
C ALA A 223 -28.05 0.75 17.34
N ALA A 224 -27.77 0.45 18.61
CA ALA A 224 -28.61 -0.43 19.42
C ALA A 224 -30.02 0.16 19.63
N ARG A 225 -30.14 1.48 19.81
CA ARG A 225 -31.43 2.17 19.94
C ARG A 225 -32.24 2.13 18.64
N LEU A 226 -31.58 2.26 17.49
CA LEU A 226 -32.21 2.15 16.16
C LEU A 226 -32.71 0.73 15.90
N LEU A 227 -31.87 -0.29 16.15
CA LEU A 227 -32.28 -1.70 16.01
C LEU A 227 -33.46 -2.05 16.93
N ALA A 228 -33.43 -1.60 18.18
CA ALA A 228 -34.55 -1.80 19.11
C ALA A 228 -35.84 -1.09 18.65
N GLN A 229 -35.74 0.05 17.95
CA GLN A 229 -36.90 0.73 17.37
C GLN A 229 -37.44 -0.02 16.14
N GLU A 230 -36.57 -0.57 15.30
CA GLU A 230 -36.97 -1.39 14.15
C GLU A 230 -37.64 -2.70 14.58
N GLU A 231 -37.10 -3.38 15.59
CA GLU A 231 -37.73 -4.58 16.15
C GLU A 231 -39.09 -4.28 16.77
N ARG A 232 -39.24 -3.13 17.46
CA ARG A 232 -40.54 -2.69 17.99
C ARG A 232 -41.54 -2.37 16.89
N LYS A 233 -41.10 -1.78 15.77
CA LYS A 233 -41.96 -1.51 14.62
C LYS A 233 -42.42 -2.82 13.96
N LYS A 234 -41.51 -3.76 13.72
CA LYS A 234 -41.84 -5.09 13.17
C LYS A 234 -42.80 -5.87 14.09
N ALA A 235 -42.54 -5.89 15.40
CA ALA A 235 -43.44 -6.52 16.35
C ALA A 235 -44.82 -5.85 16.43
N ALA A 236 -44.91 -4.53 16.23
CA ALA A 236 -46.17 -3.81 16.17
C ALA A 236 -46.94 -4.09 14.87
N GLU A 237 -46.25 -4.22 13.73
CA GLU A 237 -46.83 -4.60 12.45
C GLU A 237 -47.36 -6.04 12.48
N GLU A 238 -46.61 -6.98 13.05
CA GLU A 238 -47.05 -8.36 13.26
C GLU A 238 -48.27 -8.45 14.17
N ARG A 239 -48.29 -7.68 15.28
CA ARG A 239 -49.48 -7.58 16.14
C ARG A 239 -50.69 -7.01 15.40
N LYS A 240 -50.48 -6.02 14.54
CA LYS A 240 -51.56 -5.42 13.74
C LYS A 240 -52.12 -6.43 12.74
N LEU A 241 -51.26 -7.23 12.10
CA LEU A 241 -51.67 -8.32 11.20
C LEU A 241 -52.46 -9.41 11.94
N GLN A 242 -52.03 -9.80 13.14
CA GLN A 242 -52.77 -10.77 13.97
C GLN A 242 -54.16 -10.25 14.36
N ILE A 243 -54.28 -8.98 14.75
CA ILE A 243 -55.58 -8.38 15.10
C ILE A 243 -56.52 -8.33 13.89
N VAL A 244 -56.00 -8.12 12.68
CA VAL A 244 -56.81 -8.14 11.45
C VAL A 244 -57.27 -9.57 11.15
N ALA A 245 -56.38 -10.57 11.24
CA ALA A 245 -56.72 -11.97 11.06
C ALA A 245 -57.76 -12.47 12.09
N ASP A 246 -57.62 -12.09 13.37
CA ASP A 246 -58.58 -12.43 14.43
C ASP A 246 -59.95 -11.76 14.22
N LYS A 247 -59.97 -10.54 13.66
CA LYS A 247 -61.21 -9.84 13.31
C LYS A 247 -61.89 -10.46 12.10
N GLU A 248 -61.13 -10.95 11.12
CA GLU A 248 -61.66 -11.70 9.97
C GLU A 248 -62.21 -13.06 10.41
N ALA A 249 -61.53 -13.76 11.33
CA ALA A 249 -62.02 -15.00 11.91
C ALA A 249 -63.32 -14.83 12.72
N LYS A 250 -63.48 -13.69 13.42
CA LYS A 250 -64.71 -13.38 14.20
C LYS A 250 -65.88 -12.88 13.35
N LYS A 251 -65.69 -12.53 12.08
CA LYS A 251 -66.76 -12.07 11.17
C LYS A 251 -67.52 -13.21 10.50
N ASN A 252 -67.03 -14.46 10.59
CA ASN A 252 -67.57 -15.64 9.92
C ASN A 252 -68.35 -16.62 10.83
N GLY A 253 -68.97 -16.17 11.91
CA GLY A 253 -69.78 -17.05 12.78
C GLY A 253 -71.11 -16.45 13.19
N THR A 254 -72.18 -16.77 12.46
CA THR A 254 -73.56 -16.32 12.69
C THR A 254 -74.44 -17.48 13.17
N LYS A 255 -75.09 -17.28 14.33
CA LYS A 255 -76.44 -17.73 14.79
C LYS A 255 -76.71 -19.09 15.50
N VAL A 256 -77.43 -18.93 16.64
CA VAL A 256 -78.49 -19.71 17.37
C VAL A 256 -78.21 -20.98 18.23
N VAL A 257 -78.18 -20.81 19.57
CA VAL A 257 -79.15 -21.22 20.66
C VAL A 257 -80.19 -22.36 20.36
N PRO A 258 -80.71 -23.22 21.30
CA PRO A 258 -80.35 -23.60 22.71
C PRO A 258 -80.27 -25.14 23.06
N THR A 259 -79.71 -25.40 24.26
CA THR A 259 -79.93 -26.40 25.36
C THR A 259 -81.16 -27.35 25.28
N THR A 260 -81.26 -28.61 25.76
CA THR A 260 -80.63 -29.50 26.80
C THR A 260 -81.23 -30.93 26.59
N THR A 261 -80.58 -32.11 26.72
CA THR A 261 -80.40 -32.93 27.96
C THR A 261 -79.99 -34.40 27.59
N ALA A 262 -79.09 -35.00 28.39
CA ALA A 262 -78.81 -36.44 28.68
C ALA A 262 -78.34 -37.37 27.53
N GLU A 263 -77.44 -38.35 27.68
CA GLU A 263 -76.60 -38.89 28.77
C GLU A 263 -75.44 -39.70 28.11
N ALA A 264 -74.32 -39.82 28.84
CA ALA A 264 -72.98 -40.46 28.65
C ALA A 264 -72.80 -41.76 27.80
N PRO A 265 -71.56 -42.30 27.58
CA PRO A 265 -70.18 -41.76 27.67
C PRO A 265 -69.21 -42.17 26.51
N SER A 266 -68.01 -41.56 26.50
CA SER A 266 -66.67 -42.14 26.21
C SER A 266 -65.73 -41.36 25.26
N THR A 267 -64.71 -40.78 25.90
CA THR A 267 -63.26 -40.74 25.53
C THR A 267 -62.70 -39.85 24.40
N ILE A 268 -61.81 -38.92 24.85
CA ILE A 268 -60.44 -38.58 24.36
C ILE A 268 -60.21 -37.17 23.75
N VAL A 269 -59.59 -36.33 24.62
CA VAL A 269 -58.43 -35.42 24.40
C VAL A 269 -58.67 -33.94 24.01
N THR A 270 -58.33 -33.03 24.94
CA THR A 270 -57.19 -32.04 24.92
C THR A 270 -57.52 -30.91 25.91
N SER A 271 -56.89 -30.77 27.08
CA SER A 271 -55.55 -30.23 27.38
C SER A 271 -55.35 -28.73 27.08
N ASN A 272 -54.59 -28.09 27.97
CA ASN A 272 -53.56 -27.09 27.62
C ASN A 272 -53.89 -25.59 27.53
N GLU A 273 -54.82 -25.06 28.32
CA GLU A 273 -54.87 -23.60 28.52
C GLU A 273 -54.26 -23.15 29.85
N GLN A 274 -54.42 -23.93 30.92
CA GLN A 274 -53.93 -23.53 32.25
C GLN A 274 -52.43 -23.78 32.50
N GLN A 275 -51.75 -24.63 31.72
CA GLN A 275 -50.30 -24.83 31.84
C GLN A 275 -49.46 -23.77 31.09
N LYS A 276 -50.06 -23.02 30.16
CA LYS A 276 -49.33 -22.05 29.31
C LYS A 276 -49.22 -20.65 29.95
N GLU A 277 -50.10 -20.35 30.91
CA GLU A 277 -50.12 -19.07 31.63
C GLU A 277 -49.15 -19.08 32.83
N VAL A 278 -49.11 -20.19 33.58
CA VAL A 278 -48.21 -20.37 34.73
C VAL A 278 -46.73 -20.44 34.30
N ALA A 279 -46.43 -21.00 33.12
CA ALA A 279 -45.07 -21.05 32.57
C ALA A 279 -44.57 -19.68 32.03
N LYS A 280 -45.47 -18.76 31.69
CA LYS A 280 -45.10 -17.40 31.22
C LYS A 280 -44.79 -16.46 32.38
N ILE A 281 -45.48 -16.61 33.51
CA ILE A 281 -45.29 -15.78 34.71
C ILE A 281 -43.96 -16.15 35.39
N THR A 282 -43.66 -17.44 35.55
CA THR A 282 -42.38 -17.91 36.13
C THR A 282 -41.17 -17.60 35.26
N ALA A 283 -41.31 -17.60 33.92
CA ALA A 283 -40.25 -17.20 33.00
C ALA A 283 -40.01 -15.68 32.95
N ALA A 284 -41.02 -14.87 33.27
CA ALA A 284 -40.89 -13.41 33.37
C ALA A 284 -40.20 -13.00 34.68
N GLU A 285 -40.53 -13.65 35.80
CA GLU A 285 -39.89 -13.42 37.11
C GLU A 285 -38.43 -13.87 37.11
N ALA A 286 -38.09 -15.00 36.48
CA ALA A 286 -36.71 -15.46 36.34
C ALA A 286 -35.86 -14.50 35.48
N LYS A 287 -36.44 -13.87 34.46
CA LYS A 287 -35.76 -12.84 33.65
C LYS A 287 -35.58 -11.53 34.41
N GLN A 288 -36.54 -11.13 35.23
CA GLN A 288 -36.43 -9.94 36.06
C GLN A 288 -35.32 -10.11 37.13
N GLN A 289 -35.25 -11.27 37.79
CA GLN A 289 -34.19 -11.59 38.73
C GLN A 289 -32.79 -11.65 38.08
N GLN A 290 -32.69 -12.10 36.83
CA GLN A 290 -31.43 -12.07 36.07
C GLN A 290 -31.00 -10.66 35.67
N ILE A 291 -31.96 -9.77 35.37
CA ILE A 291 -31.69 -8.36 35.05
C ILE A 291 -31.21 -7.63 36.31
N ASP A 292 -31.87 -7.86 37.45
CA ASP A 292 -31.52 -7.22 38.72
C ASP A 292 -30.18 -7.73 39.28
N ALA A 293 -29.87 -9.03 39.12
CA ALA A 293 -28.56 -9.58 39.45
C ALA A 293 -27.43 -9.01 38.57
N ARG A 294 -27.73 -8.75 37.29
CA ARG A 294 -26.78 -8.15 36.33
C ARG A 294 -26.59 -6.65 36.57
N ALA A 295 -27.63 -5.94 37.04
CA ALA A 295 -27.53 -4.56 37.47
C ALA A 295 -26.63 -4.42 38.71
N LYS A 296 -26.81 -5.29 39.71
CA LYS A 296 -25.99 -5.30 40.93
C LYS A 296 -24.51 -5.58 40.63
N THR A 297 -24.21 -6.56 39.78
CA THR A 297 -22.82 -6.84 39.35
C THR A 297 -22.20 -5.71 38.53
N LEU A 298 -23.01 -4.94 37.78
CA LEU A 298 -22.52 -3.75 37.07
C LEU A 298 -22.22 -2.58 38.02
N GLU A 299 -22.98 -2.42 39.10
CA GLU A 299 -22.68 -1.43 40.14
C GLU A 299 -21.42 -1.77 40.93
N ASP A 300 -21.26 -3.04 41.32
CA ASP A 300 -20.05 -3.50 42.02
C ASP A 300 -18.81 -3.33 41.15
N ARG A 301 -18.93 -3.57 39.84
CA ARG A 301 -17.83 -3.35 38.87
C ARG A 301 -17.52 -1.87 38.65
N LYS A 302 -18.52 -0.98 38.74
CA LYS A 302 -18.31 0.47 38.69
C LYS A 302 -17.61 0.97 39.95
N LYS A 303 -18.00 0.49 41.13
CA LYS A 303 -17.32 0.82 42.40
C LYS A 303 -15.87 0.35 42.41
N ALA A 304 -15.61 -0.89 41.98
CA ALA A 304 -14.25 -1.41 41.85
C ALA A 304 -13.40 -0.64 40.82
N ALA A 305 -14.00 -0.12 39.75
CA ALA A 305 -13.30 0.73 38.78
C ALA A 305 -12.98 2.12 39.36
N GLU A 306 -13.87 2.68 40.18
CA GLU A 306 -13.66 3.96 40.84
C GLU A 306 -12.59 3.86 41.94
N GLU A 307 -12.58 2.77 42.71
CA GLU A 307 -11.53 2.49 43.71
C GLU A 307 -10.16 2.31 43.04
N ASN A 308 -10.09 1.57 41.93
CA ASN A 308 -8.84 1.45 41.16
C ASN A 308 -8.37 2.78 40.57
N LYS A 309 -9.29 3.66 40.16
CA LYS A 309 -8.96 5.00 39.68
C LYS A 309 -8.38 5.86 40.82
N LYS A 310 -9.00 5.84 42.00
CA LYS A 310 -8.48 6.55 43.19
C LYS A 310 -7.11 6.03 43.60
N ALA A 311 -6.91 4.71 43.60
CA ALA A 311 -5.60 4.11 43.90
C ALA A 311 -4.51 4.48 42.88
N GLN A 312 -4.86 4.68 41.60
CA GLN A 312 -3.91 5.14 40.58
C GLN A 312 -3.59 6.63 40.71
N GLU A 313 -4.58 7.45 41.11
CA GLU A 313 -4.38 8.88 41.37
C GLU A 313 -3.50 9.09 42.61
N GLU A 314 -3.67 8.30 43.68
CA GLU A 314 -2.79 8.30 44.84
C GLU A 314 -1.36 7.87 44.49
N LYS A 315 -1.19 6.82 43.68
CA LYS A 315 0.14 6.41 43.17
C LYS A 315 0.79 7.49 42.32
N ARG A 316 0.03 8.19 41.47
CA ARG A 316 0.55 9.33 40.70
C ARG A 316 0.97 10.48 41.60
N LYS A 317 0.23 10.74 42.68
CA LYS A 317 0.57 11.77 43.67
C LYS A 317 1.85 11.41 44.44
N GLN A 318 2.00 10.16 44.87
CA GLN A 318 3.23 9.67 45.50
C GLN A 318 4.45 9.75 44.57
N ILE A 319 4.29 9.42 43.28
CA ILE A 319 5.37 9.55 42.29
C ILE A 319 5.73 11.02 42.07
N LEU A 320 4.76 11.93 42.11
CA LEU A 320 4.99 13.36 41.99
C LEU A 320 5.74 13.90 43.22
N GLU A 321 5.34 13.51 44.43
CA GLU A 321 6.00 13.86 45.69
C GLU A 321 7.42 13.28 45.78
N GLU A 322 7.66 12.04 45.34
CA GLU A 322 9.01 11.46 45.26
C GLU A 322 9.90 12.22 44.25
N ARG A 323 9.31 12.72 43.17
CA ARG A 323 10.00 13.50 42.15
C ARG A 323 10.29 14.92 42.61
N GLU A 324 9.43 15.51 43.45
CA GLU A 324 9.67 16.79 44.10
C GLU A 324 10.70 16.69 45.22
N ALA A 325 10.68 15.61 46.02
CA ALA A 325 11.71 15.31 47.01
C ALA A 325 13.10 15.07 46.38
N LYS A 326 13.17 14.55 45.15
CA LYS A 326 14.41 14.47 44.35
C LYS A 326 14.84 15.81 43.73
N LYS A 327 13.96 16.81 43.67
CA LYS A 327 14.22 18.13 43.05
C LYS A 327 14.67 19.18 44.07
N THR A 328 14.28 19.05 45.33
CA THR A 328 14.82 19.84 46.45
C THR A 328 15.94 19.05 47.12
N GLY A 329 17.19 19.30 46.72
CA GLY A 329 18.36 18.62 47.28
C GLY A 329 18.48 18.80 48.79
N ALA A 330 18.11 17.77 49.56
CA ALA A 330 18.46 17.61 50.96
C ALA A 330 18.87 16.15 51.22
N ALA A 331 20.15 15.94 51.51
CA ALA A 331 20.69 14.64 51.88
C ALA A 331 20.26 14.27 53.31
N PRO A 332 19.85 13.02 53.60
CA PRO A 332 19.75 12.57 54.97
C PRO A 332 21.11 12.04 55.46
N LYS A 333 21.52 12.59 56.59
CA LYS A 333 22.65 12.20 57.42
C LYS A 333 22.38 10.82 58.02
N ALA A 334 23.39 9.96 58.05
CA ALA A 334 23.35 8.65 58.70
C ALA A 334 23.20 8.78 60.23
N THR A 335 22.36 7.93 60.83
CA THR A 335 22.52 7.52 62.23
C THR A 335 21.94 6.10 62.41
N THR A 336 22.82 5.17 62.76
CA THR A 336 22.59 3.85 63.42
C THR A 336 23.55 3.84 64.63
N PRO A 337 23.43 2.99 65.69
CA PRO A 337 22.85 1.63 65.67
C PRO A 337 22.16 1.11 66.98
N ALA A 338 21.49 -0.05 66.87
CA ALA A 338 21.38 -1.16 67.86
C ALA A 338 20.45 -2.23 67.22
N VAL A 339 20.91 -3.38 66.66
CA VAL A 339 21.47 -4.61 67.27
C VAL A 339 20.48 -5.16 68.33
N GLU A 340 19.81 -6.32 68.19
CA GLU A 340 20.33 -7.67 67.89
C GLU A 340 19.22 -8.72 67.64
N ASN A 341 19.57 -9.80 66.92
CA ASN A 341 18.96 -11.16 66.84
C ASN A 341 17.72 -11.36 65.92
N ASN A 342 17.64 -12.32 65.00
CA ASN A 342 18.46 -13.50 64.69
C ASN A 342 18.25 -13.93 63.23
N VAL A 343 19.24 -14.61 62.68
CA VAL A 343 19.36 -15.17 61.33
C VAL A 343 18.38 -16.34 61.13
N GLU A 344 17.55 -16.32 60.09
CA GLU A 344 17.53 -17.35 59.02
C GLU A 344 16.47 -17.05 57.95
N LYS A 345 16.80 -17.40 56.70
CA LYS A 345 15.89 -17.54 55.54
C LYS A 345 15.41 -16.26 54.84
N GLN A 346 16.27 -15.70 53.97
CA GLN A 346 15.87 -15.12 52.68
C GLN A 346 17.07 -14.85 51.75
N ALA A 347 17.75 -15.92 51.36
CA ALA A 347 18.66 -15.95 50.21
C ALA A 347 18.23 -17.07 49.26
N ALA A 348 16.97 -17.02 48.82
CA ALA A 348 16.41 -17.89 47.77
C ALA A 348 15.05 -17.32 47.30
N LYS A 349 15.00 -16.08 46.80
CA LYS A 349 13.80 -15.58 46.09
C LYS A 349 14.07 -14.42 45.12
N THR A 350 15.29 -14.32 44.60
CA THR A 350 15.64 -13.22 43.68
C THR A 350 16.45 -13.66 42.46
N THR A 351 16.63 -14.96 42.26
CA THR A 351 17.27 -15.56 41.07
C THR A 351 16.33 -16.39 40.20
N GLU A 352 15.09 -16.68 40.65
CA GLU A 352 14.08 -17.36 39.83
C GLU A 352 13.12 -16.39 39.11
N ALA A 353 13.02 -15.14 39.57
CA ALA A 353 12.10 -14.15 39.00
C ALA A 353 12.63 -13.49 37.71
N THR A 354 13.95 -13.52 37.49
CA THR A 354 14.60 -12.92 36.31
C THR A 354 14.76 -13.91 35.15
N THR A 355 14.81 -15.21 35.42
CA THR A 355 14.82 -16.28 34.41
C THR A 355 13.42 -16.61 33.88
N ALA A 356 12.40 -16.63 34.75
CA ALA A 356 11.01 -16.86 34.34
C ALA A 356 10.45 -15.74 33.42
N ALA A 357 10.86 -14.49 33.65
CA ALA A 357 10.47 -13.35 32.80
C ALA A 357 11.17 -13.34 31.43
N ALA A 358 12.36 -13.93 31.33
CA ALA A 358 13.09 -14.11 30.07
C ALA A 358 12.52 -15.26 29.24
N GLU A 359 12.21 -16.40 29.86
CA GLU A 359 11.52 -17.52 29.18
C GLU A 359 10.11 -17.16 28.71
N ALA A 360 9.36 -16.35 29.46
CA ALA A 360 8.04 -15.88 29.04
C ALA A 360 8.09 -14.96 27.82
N LYS A 361 9.15 -14.13 27.69
CA LYS A 361 9.38 -13.29 26.51
C LYS A 361 9.84 -14.11 25.31
N GLN A 362 10.67 -15.13 25.51
CA GLN A 362 11.10 -16.06 24.47
C GLN A 362 9.88 -16.84 23.92
N LYS A 363 9.04 -17.42 24.80
CA LYS A 363 7.82 -18.14 24.39
C LYS A 363 6.80 -17.25 23.68
N GLN A 364 6.69 -15.96 24.04
CA GLN A 364 5.85 -15.00 23.29
C GLN A 364 6.45 -14.60 21.93
N ALA A 365 7.77 -14.57 21.79
CA ALA A 365 8.42 -14.32 20.50
C ALA A 365 8.26 -15.52 19.55
N ASP A 366 8.42 -16.74 20.07
CA ASP A 366 8.27 -17.97 19.29
C ASP A 366 6.81 -18.21 18.88
N ALA A 367 5.84 -17.90 19.74
CA ALA A 367 4.41 -17.91 19.38
C ALA A 367 4.06 -16.87 18.31
N LYS A 368 4.70 -15.69 18.34
CA LYS A 368 4.52 -14.65 17.30
C LYS A 368 5.19 -15.05 15.98
N ALA A 369 6.34 -15.71 16.02
CA ALA A 369 7.01 -16.22 14.82
C ALA A 369 6.18 -17.32 14.15
N LYS A 370 5.64 -18.27 14.93
CA LYS A 370 4.79 -19.35 14.42
C LYS A 370 3.49 -18.83 13.80
N THR A 371 2.84 -17.86 14.43
CA THR A 371 1.63 -17.21 13.87
C THR A 371 1.91 -16.41 12.61
N LEU A 372 3.10 -15.84 12.45
CA LEU A 372 3.51 -15.17 11.21
C LEU A 372 3.81 -16.18 10.09
N GLU A 373 4.41 -17.32 10.38
CA GLU A 373 4.59 -18.40 9.41
C GLU A 373 3.25 -19.01 8.97
N ASP A 374 2.34 -19.26 9.90
CA ASP A 374 1.00 -19.77 9.58
C ASP A 374 0.23 -18.77 8.71
N ARG A 375 0.38 -17.46 8.98
CA ARG A 375 -0.23 -16.40 8.16
C ARG A 375 0.40 -16.28 6.78
N LYS A 376 1.71 -16.54 6.64
CA LYS A 376 2.39 -16.62 5.33
C LYS A 376 1.91 -17.82 4.53
N LYS A 377 1.77 -18.99 5.15
CA LYS A 377 1.23 -20.19 4.50
C LYS A 377 -0.20 -19.98 4.02
N VAL A 378 -1.06 -19.38 4.85
CA VAL A 378 -2.44 -19.03 4.45
C VAL A 378 -2.46 -18.00 3.31
N ALA A 379 -1.53 -17.04 3.29
CA ALA A 379 -1.42 -16.08 2.18
C ALA A 379 -0.95 -16.75 0.88
N GLU A 380 -0.03 -17.71 0.97
CA GLU A 380 0.47 -18.49 -0.16
C GLU A 380 -0.58 -19.46 -0.71
N GLU A 381 -1.34 -20.12 0.16
CA GLU A 381 -2.50 -20.95 -0.22
C GLU A 381 -3.58 -20.10 -0.90
N ASN A 382 -3.88 -18.91 -0.37
CA ASN A 382 -4.83 -17.99 -1.01
C ASN A 382 -4.34 -17.49 -2.37
N LYS A 383 -3.04 -17.21 -2.52
CA LYS A 383 -2.44 -16.84 -3.80
C LYS A 383 -2.54 -17.99 -4.81
N LYS A 384 -2.23 -19.21 -4.38
CA LYS A 384 -2.31 -20.42 -5.21
C LYS A 384 -3.76 -20.72 -5.62
N ALA A 385 -4.72 -20.57 -4.70
CA ALA A 385 -6.15 -20.71 -5.00
C ALA A 385 -6.66 -19.63 -5.97
N GLN A 386 -6.10 -18.41 -5.90
CA GLN A 386 -6.45 -17.33 -6.82
C GLN A 386 -5.84 -17.54 -8.22
N GLU A 387 -4.63 -18.07 -8.29
CA GLU A 387 -3.97 -18.48 -9.54
C GLU A 387 -4.70 -19.67 -10.19
N GLU A 388 -5.16 -20.64 -9.40
CA GLU A 388 -5.94 -21.77 -9.87
C GLU A 388 -7.33 -21.35 -10.36
N LYS A 389 -8.00 -20.43 -9.67
CA LYS A 389 -9.22 -19.77 -10.18
C LYS A 389 -8.97 -19.00 -11.47
N ARG A 390 -7.81 -18.35 -11.61
CA ARG A 390 -7.42 -17.66 -12.85
C ARG A 390 -7.20 -18.67 -13.98
N LYS A 391 -6.56 -19.79 -13.69
CA LYS A 391 -6.32 -20.88 -14.64
C LYS A 391 -7.63 -21.53 -15.09
N GLN A 392 -8.54 -21.85 -14.16
CA GLN A 392 -9.89 -22.35 -14.48
C GLN A 392 -10.70 -21.32 -15.28
N SER A 393 -10.55 -20.02 -15.02
CA SER A 393 -11.21 -18.97 -15.82
C SER A 393 -10.66 -18.83 -17.25
N LEU A 394 -9.39 -19.20 -17.46
CA LEU A 394 -8.76 -19.23 -18.77
C LEU A 394 -9.17 -20.51 -19.52
N GLU A 395 -9.15 -21.66 -18.85
CA GLU A 395 -9.64 -22.94 -19.41
C GLU A 395 -11.14 -22.88 -19.74
N ALA A 396 -11.96 -22.20 -18.92
CA ALA A 396 -13.37 -21.94 -19.23
C ALA A 396 -13.58 -20.95 -20.39
N LYS A 397 -12.59 -20.10 -20.69
CA LYS A 397 -12.59 -19.24 -21.88
C LYS A 397 -12.16 -20.00 -23.12
N ASP A 398 -11.24 -20.96 -22.99
CA ASP A 398 -10.76 -21.79 -24.09
C ASP A 398 -11.78 -22.89 -24.49
N THR A 399 -12.53 -23.43 -23.53
CA THR A 399 -13.64 -24.37 -23.82
C THR A 399 -14.88 -23.68 -24.42
N LYS A 400 -15.05 -22.36 -24.20
CA LYS A 400 -16.03 -21.55 -24.95
C LYS A 400 -15.57 -21.16 -26.36
N LYS A 401 -14.29 -21.36 -26.68
CA LYS A 401 -13.68 -21.04 -27.98
C LYS A 401 -13.44 -22.28 -28.85
N THR A 402 -13.64 -23.48 -28.30
CA THR A 402 -13.46 -24.78 -28.99
C THR A 402 -14.73 -25.62 -28.87
N GLY A 403 -15.76 -25.21 -29.58
CA GLY A 403 -17.04 -25.93 -29.68
C GLY A 403 -17.48 -26.04 -31.13
N THR A 404 -16.67 -26.74 -31.95
CA THR A 404 -16.90 -27.37 -33.28
C THR A 404 -15.50 -27.50 -33.89
N VAL A 405 -14.86 -28.67 -33.99
CA VAL A 405 -15.20 -29.85 -34.79
C VAL A 405 -14.38 -31.05 -34.25
N SER A 406 -15.05 -32.15 -33.89
CA SER A 406 -14.60 -33.54 -34.12
C SER A 406 -15.28 -33.97 -35.43
N GLU A 407 -14.82 -34.84 -36.30
CA GLU A 407 -13.66 -35.72 -36.43
C GLU A 407 -13.89 -36.36 -37.81
N ASN A 408 -12.89 -36.49 -38.68
CA ASN A 408 -12.99 -37.43 -39.80
C ASN A 408 -11.59 -37.85 -40.24
N THR A 409 -11.24 -39.07 -39.86
CA THR A 409 -10.21 -39.90 -40.47
C THR A 409 -10.80 -40.47 -41.76
N VAL A 410 -10.18 -40.30 -42.94
CA VAL A 410 -10.09 -41.35 -43.97
C VAL A 410 -8.86 -41.11 -44.84
N LYS A 411 -8.27 -42.25 -45.20
CA LYS A 411 -7.12 -42.61 -46.02
C LYS A 411 -7.04 -41.96 -47.42
N GLU A 412 -5.82 -42.04 -47.92
CA GLU A 412 -5.35 -41.94 -49.30
C GLU A 412 -6.35 -42.39 -50.36
N ASP A 413 -6.47 -41.61 -51.44
CA ASP A 413 -6.30 -42.16 -52.78
C ASP A 413 -5.90 -41.08 -53.81
N VAL A 414 -5.07 -41.53 -54.74
CA VAL A 414 -4.35 -40.81 -55.81
C VAL A 414 -5.28 -40.52 -57.00
N LYS A 415 -5.10 -39.38 -57.70
CA LYS A 415 -4.76 -39.24 -59.15
C LYS A 415 -5.18 -37.88 -59.77
N THR A 416 -4.21 -37.22 -60.38
CA THR A 416 -4.25 -36.07 -61.32
C THR A 416 -4.89 -36.43 -62.69
N PRO A 417 -4.96 -35.54 -63.73
CA PRO A 417 -5.19 -34.08 -63.85
C PRO A 417 -6.25 -33.75 -64.96
N VAL A 418 -6.39 -32.46 -65.35
CA VAL A 418 -6.61 -31.91 -66.73
C VAL A 418 -7.77 -30.88 -66.90
N VAL A 419 -7.38 -29.62 -67.11
CA VAL A 419 -7.72 -28.61 -68.15
C VAL A 419 -9.19 -28.17 -68.45
N ALA A 420 -9.33 -26.83 -68.48
CA ALA A 420 -10.12 -25.95 -69.37
C ALA A 420 -11.53 -25.42 -69.03
N THR A 421 -11.63 -24.11 -69.34
CA THR A 421 -12.75 -23.34 -69.93
C THR A 421 -13.87 -22.75 -69.06
N GLU A 422 -13.91 -21.41 -69.05
CA GLU A 422 -15.11 -20.54 -68.95
C GLU A 422 -16.15 -20.90 -70.05
N PRO A 423 -17.47 -20.69 -69.85
CA PRO A 423 -18.09 -19.36 -70.00
C PRO A 423 -19.37 -19.01 -69.18
N ALA A 424 -19.54 -17.69 -68.97
CA ALA A 424 -20.75 -16.84 -69.03
C ALA A 424 -22.16 -17.23 -68.47
N LYS A 425 -22.66 -16.34 -67.58
CA LYS A 425 -24.01 -15.68 -67.47
C LYS A 425 -25.30 -16.53 -67.37
N THR A 426 -26.09 -16.34 -66.30
CA THR A 426 -27.29 -15.44 -66.21
C THR A 426 -28.13 -15.76 -64.94
N GLU A 427 -28.68 -14.68 -64.37
CA GLU A 427 -29.66 -14.47 -63.28
C GLU A 427 -30.77 -15.53 -63.11
N THR A 428 -31.24 -15.82 -61.88
CA THR A 428 -32.40 -15.19 -61.20
C THR A 428 -32.65 -15.81 -59.80
N GLU A 429 -33.44 -15.10 -59.00
CA GLU A 429 -33.61 -15.10 -57.54
C GLU A 429 -34.42 -16.26 -56.90
N THR A 430 -34.22 -16.48 -55.59
CA THR A 430 -35.21 -16.34 -54.47
C THR A 430 -34.84 -17.27 -53.28
N THR A 431 -34.25 -16.76 -52.17
CA THR A 431 -34.88 -16.36 -50.88
C THR A 431 -35.85 -17.41 -50.29
N LYS A 432 -35.78 -17.91 -49.05
CA LYS A 432 -35.31 -17.49 -47.71
C LYS A 432 -34.99 -18.77 -46.89
N ASP A 433 -34.00 -18.79 -46.01
CA ASP A 433 -34.30 -18.59 -44.59
C ASP A 433 -33.20 -17.76 -43.88
N LYS A 434 -33.58 -16.54 -43.52
CA LYS A 434 -32.75 -15.47 -42.92
C LYS A 434 -33.55 -14.93 -41.75
N THR A 435 -33.47 -15.57 -40.59
CA THR A 435 -34.23 -15.09 -39.42
C THR A 435 -33.44 -15.04 -38.10
N THR A 436 -32.16 -15.41 -38.06
CA THR A 436 -31.35 -15.32 -36.81
C THR A 436 -30.02 -14.59 -36.94
N LYS A 437 -29.65 -14.06 -38.11
CA LYS A 437 -28.42 -13.26 -38.29
C LYS A 437 -28.58 -11.75 -38.10
N THR A 438 -29.80 -11.20 -38.13
CA THR A 438 -30.00 -9.74 -38.20
C THR A 438 -29.96 -9.02 -36.85
N ALA A 439 -30.43 -9.66 -35.76
CA ALA A 439 -30.46 -9.02 -34.44
C ALA A 439 -29.07 -8.83 -33.80
N ALA A 440 -28.13 -9.75 -34.07
CA ALA A 440 -26.76 -9.66 -33.55
C ALA A 440 -25.92 -8.61 -34.29
N GLU A 441 -26.26 -8.32 -35.55
CA GLU A 441 -25.57 -7.34 -36.40
C GLU A 441 -26.04 -5.92 -36.09
N GLU A 442 -27.35 -5.71 -35.87
CA GLU A 442 -27.89 -4.43 -35.38
C GLU A 442 -27.40 -4.07 -33.96
N ALA A 443 -27.23 -5.06 -33.08
CA ALA A 443 -26.69 -4.81 -31.74
C ALA A 443 -25.21 -4.39 -31.78
N LYS A 444 -24.41 -4.97 -32.68
CA LYS A 444 -23.01 -4.57 -32.89
C LYS A 444 -22.91 -3.18 -33.54
N GLN A 445 -23.80 -2.86 -34.48
CA GLN A 445 -23.83 -1.56 -35.14
C GLN A 445 -24.23 -0.44 -34.17
N LYS A 446 -25.27 -0.65 -33.34
CA LYS A 446 -25.65 0.29 -32.27
C LYS A 446 -24.54 0.47 -31.23
N GLN A 447 -23.79 -0.59 -30.91
CA GLN A 447 -22.67 -0.50 -29.96
C GLN A 447 -21.44 0.20 -30.57
N ALA A 448 -21.21 0.07 -31.88
CA ALA A 448 -20.16 0.78 -32.60
C ALA A 448 -20.48 2.28 -32.75
N GLU A 449 -21.73 2.62 -33.07
CA GLU A 449 -22.19 4.01 -33.16
C GLU A 449 -22.19 4.71 -31.79
N ALA A 450 -22.57 4.02 -30.71
CA ALA A 450 -22.45 4.55 -29.36
C ALA A 450 -20.98 4.83 -28.99
N ARG A 451 -20.05 3.93 -29.35
CA ARG A 451 -18.61 4.14 -29.13
C ARG A 451 -18.07 5.30 -29.96
N ALA A 452 -18.49 5.44 -31.22
CA ALA A 452 -18.12 6.55 -32.07
C ALA A 452 -18.58 7.91 -31.51
N LYS A 453 -19.83 7.99 -31.03
CA LYS A 453 -20.35 9.21 -30.38
C LYS A 453 -19.59 9.56 -29.10
N THR A 454 -19.26 8.56 -28.27
CA THR A 454 -18.47 8.81 -27.04
C THR A 454 -17.03 9.25 -27.34
N LEU A 455 -16.44 8.78 -28.43
CA LEU A 455 -15.10 9.22 -28.87
C LEU A 455 -15.14 10.65 -29.40
N GLU A 456 -16.18 11.01 -30.13
CA GLU A 456 -16.36 12.37 -30.64
C GLU A 456 -16.60 13.38 -29.51
N GLU A 457 -17.42 13.04 -28.52
CA GLU A 457 -17.60 13.85 -27.31
C GLU A 457 -16.29 14.01 -26.54
N ARG A 458 -15.52 12.93 -26.38
CA ARG A 458 -14.20 13.00 -25.72
C ARG A 458 -13.22 13.89 -26.47
N ASN A 459 -13.23 13.85 -27.80
CA ASN A 459 -12.39 14.72 -28.63
C ASN A 459 -12.81 16.19 -28.52
N LYS A 460 -14.12 16.49 -28.47
CA LYS A 460 -14.62 17.85 -28.22
C LYS A 460 -14.18 18.38 -26.85
N VAL A 461 -14.27 17.56 -25.80
CA VAL A 461 -13.79 17.93 -24.45
C VAL A 461 -12.27 18.18 -24.42
N ILE A 462 -11.49 17.41 -25.18
CA ILE A 462 -10.04 17.62 -25.29
C ILE A 462 -9.73 18.95 -25.99
N GLU A 463 -10.42 19.26 -27.08
CA GLU A 463 -10.27 20.52 -27.81
C GLU A 463 -10.69 21.73 -26.96
N GLU A 464 -11.81 21.66 -26.24
CA GLU A 464 -12.23 22.70 -25.30
C GLU A 464 -11.19 22.91 -24.18
N ARG A 465 -10.61 21.83 -23.66
CA ARG A 465 -9.56 21.90 -22.64
C ARG A 465 -8.25 22.49 -23.17
N LYS A 466 -7.88 22.21 -24.43
CA LYS A 466 -6.74 22.85 -25.08
C LYS A 466 -6.98 24.36 -25.23
N LYS A 467 -8.16 24.75 -25.71
CA LYS A 467 -8.53 26.15 -25.88
C LYS A 467 -8.52 26.92 -24.55
N ALA A 468 -9.03 26.30 -23.47
CA ALA A 468 -8.98 26.87 -22.13
C ALA A 468 -7.54 26.99 -21.57
N LEU A 469 -6.63 26.09 -21.95
CA LEU A 469 -5.22 26.18 -21.56
C LEU A 469 -4.48 27.28 -22.32
N GLU A 470 -4.78 27.46 -23.59
CA GLU A 470 -4.24 28.56 -24.40
C GLU A 470 -4.72 29.91 -23.90
N GLU A 471 -6.00 30.04 -23.57
CA GLU A 471 -6.57 31.26 -22.97
C GLU A 471 -5.91 31.58 -21.62
N LYS A 472 -5.69 30.56 -20.77
CA LYS A 472 -4.94 30.73 -19.51
C LYS A 472 -3.50 31.15 -19.75
N ARG A 473 -2.81 30.59 -20.75
CA ARG A 473 -1.43 31.00 -21.11
C ARG A 473 -1.39 32.45 -21.58
N LYS A 474 -2.36 32.86 -22.40
CA LYS A 474 -2.48 34.24 -22.86
C LYS A 474 -2.69 35.20 -21.68
N LYS A 475 -3.60 34.86 -20.75
CA LYS A 475 -3.84 35.66 -19.55
C LYS A 475 -2.60 35.78 -18.65
N ILE A 476 -1.83 34.70 -18.47
CA ILE A 476 -0.59 34.73 -17.69
C ILE A 476 0.47 35.64 -18.34
N LEU A 477 0.55 35.67 -19.68
CA LEU A 477 1.46 36.56 -20.39
C LEU A 477 1.04 38.03 -20.24
N GLU A 478 -0.26 38.32 -20.38
CA GLU A 478 -0.81 39.67 -20.17
C GLU A 478 -0.59 40.16 -18.73
N ASP A 479 -0.83 39.30 -17.73
CA ASP A 479 -0.58 39.62 -16.32
C ASP A 479 0.92 39.89 -16.06
N ARG A 480 1.80 39.16 -16.73
CA ARG A 480 3.26 39.34 -16.63
C ARG A 480 3.73 40.64 -17.28
N GLU A 481 3.16 41.01 -18.42
CA GLU A 481 3.45 42.28 -19.09
C GLU A 481 2.92 43.47 -18.29
N ALA A 482 1.71 43.36 -17.73
CA ALA A 482 1.15 44.37 -16.83
C ALA A 482 2.01 44.55 -15.57
N ALA A 483 2.49 43.46 -14.96
CA ALA A 483 3.40 43.53 -13.82
C ALA A 483 4.75 44.17 -14.17
N LYS A 484 5.28 43.90 -15.38
CA LYS A 484 6.51 44.52 -15.87
C LYS A 484 6.33 46.03 -16.07
N LYS A 485 5.21 46.46 -16.66
CA LYS A 485 4.88 47.87 -16.88
C LYS A 485 4.69 48.62 -15.55
N ALA A 486 4.00 48.01 -14.59
CA ALA A 486 3.83 48.57 -13.25
C ALA A 486 5.16 48.71 -12.49
N ASN A 487 6.10 47.78 -12.66
CA ASN A 487 7.43 47.90 -12.08
C ASN A 487 8.28 48.99 -12.74
N GLU A 488 8.17 49.15 -14.07
CA GLU A 488 8.87 50.22 -14.80
C GLU A 488 8.35 51.61 -14.43
N GLU A 489 7.04 51.75 -14.23
CA GLU A 489 6.41 53.00 -13.79
C GLU A 489 6.80 53.36 -12.35
N LYS A 490 6.86 52.36 -11.45
CA LYS A 490 7.41 52.53 -10.10
C LYS A 490 8.86 53.02 -10.14
N LEU A 491 9.72 52.43 -10.97
CA LEU A 491 11.11 52.86 -11.14
C LEU A 491 11.25 54.31 -11.64
N LYS A 492 10.34 54.77 -12.50
CA LYS A 492 10.31 56.17 -12.97
C LYS A 492 9.92 57.14 -11.86
N THR A 493 8.92 56.79 -11.03
CA THR A 493 8.49 57.65 -9.91
C THR A 493 9.56 57.76 -8.79
N THR A 494 10.36 56.72 -8.55
CA THR A 494 11.45 56.79 -7.56
C THR A 494 12.60 57.70 -8.01
N ASN A 495 12.84 57.83 -9.32
CA ASN A 495 13.89 58.69 -9.87
C ASN A 495 13.50 60.17 -9.95
N THR A 496 12.20 60.53 -9.88
CA THR A 496 11.77 61.94 -9.90
C THR A 496 11.73 62.58 -8.51
N ASN A 497 11.71 61.78 -7.44
CA ASN A 497 11.71 62.26 -6.05
C ASN A 497 13.11 62.41 -5.43
N ASN A 498 14.18 62.13 -6.20
CA ASN A 498 15.57 62.16 -5.74
C ASN A 498 16.42 63.23 -6.45
N ASN A 499 15.78 64.21 -7.08
CA ASN A 499 16.38 65.40 -7.66
C ASN A 499 15.55 66.62 -7.27
#